data_AF-A0A1W7R8S3-F1
#
_entry.id   AF-A0A1W7R8S3-F1
#
_cell.length_a   1.000
_cell.length_b   1.000
_cell.length_c   1.000
_cell.angle_alpha   90.00
_cell.angle_beta   90.00
_cell.angle_gamma   90.00
#
_symmetry.space_group_name_H-M   'P 1'
#
loop_
_entity.id
_entity.type
_entity.pdbx_description
1 polymer ?
#
loop_
_entity_poly.entity_id
_entity_poly.type
_entity_poly.pdbx_seq_one_letter_code
_entity_poly.pdbx_strand_id
1 'polypeptide(L)'
;MATSFFIVAFVLAFCSATNPVRNDKVPITKETPGECWFGFELLITKLEMLEQKLMKLDILEQKFSKLTKLDIVEQKLSKITQLDIVEQKLSKMEQTMEKQAKNVFRSCSEEPSKMSGKYRLQPDDKEPPFVGFCEQETFGGGWLVIQHRFDGSVNFYRNWTEYRNGFGKIDGEYWIGLERLHKLTKNKNITLLVEIEDYDGNYGFSSYNRFQIGNETEKYVLKTLGDYYGSMNGSMRTHEGQMFTTRDSDNDKFNGNCAQEEGGAWWYAGCGTTNPNGPFHKQEGQWKKIYWYAHKKGVELKFFRMMIR
;
A
#
# COMPACT_ATOMS: atom_id res chain seq x y z
N MET A 1 59.16 28.98 40.38
CA MET A 1 60.29 28.70 41.31
C MET A 1 61.68 29.07 40.78
N ALA A 2 61.88 29.35 39.48
CA ALA A 2 63.19 29.78 38.94
C ALA A 2 63.40 31.31 38.85
N THR A 3 62.33 32.12 39.02
CA THR A 3 62.38 33.58 38.90
C THR A 3 62.69 34.32 40.21
N SER A 4 62.54 33.67 41.37
CA SER A 4 62.79 34.29 42.69
C SER A 4 64.27 34.35 43.10
N PHE A 5 65.16 33.58 42.44
CA PHE A 5 66.59 33.51 42.81
C PHE A 5 67.46 34.63 42.19
N PHE A 6 67.03 35.25 41.09
CA PHE A 6 67.83 36.27 40.41
C PHE A 6 67.78 37.66 41.05
N ILE A 7 66.76 37.96 41.85
CA ILE A 7 66.56 39.30 42.44
C ILE A 7 67.38 39.47 43.73
N VAL A 8 67.66 38.39 44.46
CA VAL A 8 68.41 38.44 45.74
C VAL A 8 69.92 38.68 45.52
N ALA A 9 70.48 38.29 44.37
CA ALA A 9 71.91 38.43 44.06
C ALA A 9 72.34 39.87 43.71
N PHE A 10 71.44 40.74 43.27
CA PHE A 10 71.77 42.11 42.86
C PHE A 10 71.80 43.13 44.02
N VAL A 11 71.21 42.79 45.18
CA VAL A 11 71.00 43.74 46.29
C VAL A 11 72.20 43.82 47.25
N LEU A 12 73.07 42.80 47.31
CA LEU A 12 74.25 42.82 48.18
C LEU A 12 75.43 43.66 47.64
N ALA A 13 75.39 44.08 46.37
CA ALA A 13 76.49 44.83 45.74
C ALA A 13 76.44 46.36 45.93
N PHE A 14 75.31 46.93 46.37
CA PHE A 14 75.13 48.39 46.43
C PHE A 14 75.27 49.02 47.83
N CYS A 15 75.58 48.23 48.87
CA CYS A 15 75.70 48.71 50.26
C CYS A 15 77.15 48.98 50.72
N SER A 16 78.14 49.09 49.84
CA SER A 16 79.56 49.20 50.25
C SER A 16 80.42 50.10 49.35
N ALA A 17 80.28 51.42 49.47
CA ALA A 17 81.30 52.46 49.21
C ALA A 17 80.74 53.82 49.69
N THR A 18 81.06 54.32 50.90
CA THR A 18 82.17 55.27 51.24
C THR A 18 82.27 56.47 50.29
N ASN A 19 82.46 57.75 50.66
CA ASN A 19 82.63 58.49 51.91
C ASN A 19 82.44 60.02 51.59
N PRO A 20 82.33 60.93 52.58
CA PRO A 20 81.74 62.26 52.43
C PRO A 20 82.72 63.41 52.10
N VAL A 21 82.21 64.52 51.53
CA VAL A 21 82.87 65.84 51.51
C VAL A 21 82.00 66.86 52.25
N ARG A 22 82.63 67.62 53.14
CA ARG A 22 82.05 68.48 54.18
C ARG A 22 81.98 69.94 53.71
N ASN A 23 80.83 70.61 53.85
CA ASN A 23 80.77 72.01 54.27
C ASN A 23 79.38 72.41 54.82
N ASP A 24 79.34 72.46 56.15
CA ASP A 24 78.65 73.35 57.08
C ASP A 24 77.17 73.80 56.91
N LYS A 25 76.43 73.41 57.96
CA LYS A 25 75.20 73.98 58.55
C LYS A 25 73.83 73.52 58.04
N VAL A 26 73.47 72.25 58.30
CA VAL A 26 72.11 71.82 58.70
C VAL A 26 72.20 70.57 59.60
N PRO A 27 71.43 70.42 60.71
CA PRO A 27 71.52 69.25 61.58
C PRO A 27 71.00 67.97 60.91
N ILE A 28 71.72 66.87 61.12
CA ILE A 28 71.33 65.52 60.73
C ILE A 28 70.26 65.01 61.70
N THR A 29 69.08 64.66 61.19
CA THR A 29 68.26 63.58 61.76
C THR A 29 68.19 62.44 60.75
N LYS A 30 68.61 61.27 61.23
CA LYS A 30 68.81 60.02 60.49
C LYS A 30 67.53 59.52 59.84
N GLU A 31 67.55 59.30 58.53
CA GLU A 31 66.62 58.39 57.86
C GLU A 31 67.22 56.98 57.79
N THR A 32 66.48 56.04 58.35
CA THR A 32 66.74 54.59 58.39
C THR A 32 66.35 53.92 57.07
N PRO A 33 67.01 52.81 56.67
CA PRO A 33 66.77 52.16 55.38
C PRO A 33 65.45 51.38 55.39
N GLY A 34 64.39 51.92 54.80
CA GLY A 34 63.08 51.26 54.71
C GLY A 34 62.24 51.56 53.46
N GLU A 35 62.59 52.55 52.65
CA GLU A 35 61.65 53.09 51.65
C GLU A 35 61.75 52.48 50.25
N CYS A 36 62.77 51.66 49.94
CA CYS A 36 62.87 50.98 48.64
C CYS A 36 62.01 49.70 48.53
N TRP A 37 61.44 49.24 49.64
CA TRP A 37 60.67 47.98 49.73
C TRP A 37 59.17 48.20 49.48
N PHE A 38 58.62 49.35 49.90
CA PHE A 38 57.18 49.63 49.84
C PHE A 38 56.62 49.77 48.41
N GLY A 39 57.38 50.38 47.50
CA GLY A 39 56.94 50.57 46.11
C GLY A 39 56.87 49.26 45.30
N PHE A 40 57.77 48.31 45.61
CA PHE A 40 57.79 46.99 44.99
C PHE A 40 56.64 46.10 45.50
N GLU A 41 56.34 46.15 46.80
CA GLU A 41 55.16 45.45 47.37
C GLU A 41 53.85 45.91 46.71
N LEU A 42 53.71 47.22 46.43
CA LEU A 42 52.54 47.75 45.73
C LEU A 42 52.42 47.26 44.28
N LEU A 43 53.54 47.06 43.60
CA LEU A 43 53.56 46.53 42.23
C LEU A 43 53.24 45.03 42.20
N ILE A 44 53.78 44.26 43.14
CA ILE A 44 53.52 42.82 43.29
C ILE A 44 52.04 42.59 43.58
N THR A 45 51.45 43.30 44.53
CA THR A 45 50.01 43.19 44.86
C THR A 45 49.10 43.55 43.68
N LYS A 46 49.46 44.54 42.86
CA LYS A 46 48.72 44.85 41.62
C LYS A 46 48.85 43.76 40.56
N LEU A 47 50.02 43.14 40.44
CA LEU A 47 50.25 42.02 39.52
C LEU A 47 49.43 40.80 39.93
N GLU A 48 49.42 40.46 41.22
CA GLU A 48 48.62 39.38 41.80
C GLU A 48 47.12 39.61 41.60
N MET A 49 46.63 40.86 41.78
CA MET A 49 45.26 41.22 41.45
C MET A 49 44.93 41.02 39.96
N LEU A 50 45.88 41.30 39.07
CA LEU A 50 45.69 41.16 37.63
C LEU A 50 45.60 39.67 37.25
N GLU A 51 46.48 38.84 37.81
CA GLU A 51 46.44 37.38 37.66
C GLU A 51 45.13 36.80 38.19
N GLN A 52 44.65 37.29 39.34
CA GLN A 52 43.37 36.87 39.91
C GLN A 52 42.18 37.26 39.03
N LYS A 53 42.22 38.44 38.40
CA LYS A 53 41.19 38.86 37.44
C LYS A 53 41.22 38.04 36.16
N LEU A 54 42.41 37.71 35.67
CA LEU A 54 42.59 36.85 34.50
C LEU A 54 41.99 35.46 34.75
N MET A 55 42.24 34.88 35.93
CA MET A 55 41.68 33.60 36.34
C MET A 55 40.14 33.62 36.43
N LYS A 56 39.55 34.72 36.91
CA LYS A 56 38.09 34.90 36.94
C LYS A 56 37.49 35.01 35.54
N LEU A 57 38.19 35.64 34.61
CA LEU A 57 37.76 35.78 33.22
C LEU A 57 37.73 34.41 32.53
N ASP A 58 38.76 33.59 32.72
CA ASP A 58 38.84 32.23 32.18
C ASP A 58 37.74 31.31 32.73
N ILE A 59 37.44 31.42 34.03
CA ILE A 59 36.30 30.73 34.65
C ILE A 59 34.97 31.19 34.04
N LEU A 60 34.84 32.48 33.73
CA LEU A 60 33.63 33.03 33.11
C LEU A 60 33.46 32.51 31.69
N GLU A 61 34.53 32.44 30.89
CA GLU A 61 34.53 31.84 29.56
C GLU A 61 34.15 30.34 29.61
N GLN A 62 34.73 29.59 30.55
CA GLN A 62 34.35 28.18 30.75
C GLN A 62 32.86 28.03 31.13
N LYS A 63 32.33 28.89 32.00
CA LYS A 63 30.91 28.90 32.36
C LYS A 63 30.04 29.25 31.16
N PHE A 64 30.45 30.23 30.35
CA PHE A 64 29.74 30.62 29.13
C PHE A 64 29.67 29.46 28.13
N SER A 65 30.77 28.72 27.92
CA SER A 65 30.79 27.52 27.04
C SER A 65 29.86 26.39 27.53
N LYS A 66 29.67 26.25 28.84
CA LYS A 66 28.76 25.26 29.43
C LYS A 66 27.29 25.68 29.35
N LEU A 67 27.00 26.97 29.24
CA LEU A 67 25.65 27.52 29.02
C LEU A 67 25.25 27.48 27.54
N THR A 68 26.20 27.54 26.60
CA THR A 68 25.98 27.39 25.16
C THR A 68 25.85 25.92 24.73
N LYS A 69 25.02 25.11 25.40
CA LYS A 69 24.64 23.76 24.93
C LYS A 69 23.70 23.83 23.70
N LEU A 70 24.13 24.56 22.67
CA LEU A 70 23.49 24.65 21.37
C LEU A 70 23.26 23.26 20.79
N ASP A 71 24.22 22.34 20.97
CA ASP A 71 24.14 20.96 20.49
C ASP A 71 22.85 20.23 20.93
N ILE A 72 22.36 20.47 22.16
CA ILE A 72 21.12 19.84 22.65
C ILE A 72 19.90 20.48 21.97
N VAL A 73 19.95 21.79 21.74
CA VAL A 73 18.88 22.53 21.05
C VAL A 73 18.86 22.13 19.57
N GLU A 74 20.02 22.03 18.92
CA GLU A 74 20.18 21.55 17.55
C GLU A 74 19.73 20.10 17.40
N GLN A 75 20.06 19.23 18.35
CA GLN A 75 19.62 17.83 18.34
C GLN A 75 18.12 17.67 18.60
N LYS A 76 17.51 18.58 19.38
CA LYS A 76 16.05 18.63 19.53
C LYS A 76 15.39 19.20 18.28
N LEU A 77 15.97 20.22 17.64
CA LEU A 77 15.47 20.83 16.42
C LEU A 77 15.50 19.86 15.24
N SER A 78 16.53 19.01 15.14
CA SER A 78 16.60 17.94 14.13
C SER A 78 15.56 16.83 14.33
N LYS A 79 15.17 16.56 15.58
CA LYS A 79 14.06 15.62 15.88
C LYS A 79 12.69 16.24 15.64
N ILE A 80 12.51 17.53 15.90
CA ILE A 80 11.27 18.27 15.62
C ILE A 80 11.03 18.31 14.11
N THR A 81 12.05 18.63 13.32
CA THR A 81 11.95 18.59 11.84
C THR A 81 11.62 17.20 11.28
N GLN A 82 12.07 16.12 11.92
CA GLN A 82 11.64 14.76 11.55
C GLN A 82 10.15 14.51 11.82
N LEU A 83 9.60 15.06 12.90
CA LEU A 83 8.18 14.92 13.25
C LEU A 83 7.28 15.68 12.25
N ASP A 84 7.66 16.92 11.89
CA ASP A 84 6.95 17.72 10.89
C ASP A 84 6.88 17.00 9.53
N ILE A 85 7.97 16.35 9.12
CA ILE A 85 8.01 15.55 7.88
C ILE A 85 7.06 14.35 7.97
N VAL A 86 6.95 13.71 9.13
CA VAL A 86 6.05 12.57 9.34
C VAL A 86 4.59 13.01 9.31
N GLU A 87 4.24 14.13 9.94
CA GLU A 87 2.89 14.72 9.88
C GLU A 87 2.49 15.14 8.46
N GLN A 88 3.42 15.72 7.70
CA GLN A 88 3.21 16.03 6.28
C GLN A 88 3.00 14.76 5.43
N LYS A 89 3.71 13.67 5.74
CA LYS A 89 3.50 12.38 5.05
C LYS A 89 2.17 11.75 5.42
N LEU A 90 1.78 11.80 6.69
CA LEU A 90 0.50 11.30 7.21
C LEU A 90 -0.67 12.04 6.54
N SER A 91 -0.67 13.37 6.56
CA SER A 91 -1.73 14.17 5.90
C SER A 91 -1.82 13.88 4.40
N LYS A 92 -0.69 13.70 3.71
CA LYS A 92 -0.68 13.30 2.30
C LYS A 92 -1.22 11.89 2.07
N MET A 93 -0.93 10.95 2.98
CA MET A 93 -1.49 9.60 2.96
C MET A 93 -3.00 9.61 3.22
N GLU A 94 -3.49 10.38 4.19
CA GLU A 94 -4.91 10.56 4.49
C GLU A 94 -5.67 11.12 3.28
N GLN A 95 -5.17 12.19 2.66
CA GLN A 95 -5.77 12.75 1.43
C GLN A 95 -5.78 11.74 0.28
N THR A 96 -4.73 10.93 0.15
CA THR A 96 -4.66 9.87 -0.87
C THR A 96 -5.68 8.77 -0.58
N MET A 97 -5.83 8.38 0.68
CA MET A 97 -6.81 7.39 1.13
C MET A 97 -8.24 7.89 0.92
N GLU A 98 -8.55 9.14 1.26
CA GLU A 98 -9.86 9.74 1.01
C GLU A 98 -10.19 9.78 -0.49
N LYS A 99 -9.21 10.18 -1.33
CA LYS A 99 -9.39 10.19 -2.78
C LYS A 99 -9.62 8.78 -3.33
N GLN A 100 -8.95 7.77 -2.78
CA GLN A 100 -9.17 6.37 -3.13
C GLN A 100 -10.52 5.84 -2.64
N ALA A 101 -10.96 6.24 -1.44
CA ALA A 101 -12.25 5.86 -0.86
C ALA A 101 -13.43 6.43 -1.66
N LYS A 102 -13.28 7.66 -2.19
CA LYS A 102 -14.28 8.28 -3.08
C LYS A 102 -14.48 7.55 -4.42
N ASN A 103 -13.54 6.69 -4.81
CA ASN A 103 -13.58 5.94 -6.07
C ASN A 103 -13.90 4.45 -5.87
N VAL A 104 -14.59 4.12 -4.77
CA VAL A 104 -15.11 2.77 -4.50
C VAL A 104 -16.63 2.79 -4.58
N PHE A 105 -17.20 1.97 -5.46
CA PHE A 105 -18.65 1.92 -5.71
C PHE A 105 -19.27 0.65 -5.13
N ARG A 106 -20.56 0.65 -4.73
CA ARG A 106 -21.21 -0.60 -4.27
C ARG A 106 -21.48 -1.57 -5.40
N SER A 107 -21.71 -1.04 -6.59
CA SER A 107 -22.01 -1.81 -7.79
C SER A 107 -21.61 -1.02 -9.02
N CYS A 108 -21.56 -1.69 -10.18
CA CYS A 108 -21.36 -1.01 -11.46
C CYS A 108 -22.50 -0.02 -11.78
N SER A 109 -23.72 -0.25 -11.28
CA SER A 109 -24.85 0.65 -11.47
C SER A 109 -24.68 2.02 -10.79
N GLU A 110 -23.91 2.07 -9.71
CA GLU A 110 -23.63 3.29 -8.94
C GLU A 110 -22.44 4.09 -9.48
N GLU A 111 -21.68 3.52 -10.43
CA GLU A 111 -20.60 4.23 -11.09
C GLU A 111 -21.20 5.30 -12.04
N PRO A 112 -20.84 6.59 -11.86
CA PRO A 112 -21.52 7.69 -12.54
C PRO A 112 -21.00 8.02 -13.95
N SER A 113 -19.79 7.59 -14.33
CA SER A 113 -19.19 7.93 -15.63
C SER A 113 -19.93 7.34 -16.82
N LYS A 114 -20.67 6.24 -16.62
CA LYS A 114 -21.33 5.47 -17.68
C LYS A 114 -20.35 4.96 -18.75
N MET A 115 -19.07 4.83 -18.41
CA MET A 115 -18.05 4.28 -19.30
C MET A 115 -17.70 2.86 -18.91
N SER A 116 -17.65 1.94 -19.88
CA SER A 116 -17.18 0.59 -19.62
C SER A 116 -15.71 0.59 -19.20
N GLY A 117 -15.35 -0.20 -18.19
CA GLY A 117 -13.98 -0.20 -17.67
C GLY A 117 -13.78 -0.86 -16.32
N LYS A 118 -12.55 -0.72 -15.80
CA LYS A 118 -12.15 -1.29 -14.51
C LYS A 118 -12.45 -0.31 -13.38
N TYR A 119 -13.23 -0.76 -12.41
CA TYR A 119 -13.62 0.03 -11.24
C TYR A 119 -13.37 -0.72 -9.95
N ARG A 120 -13.14 0.02 -8.87
CA ARG A 120 -13.01 -0.55 -7.53
C ARG A 120 -14.40 -0.65 -6.91
N LEU A 121 -14.79 -1.85 -6.52
CA LEU A 121 -16.12 -2.19 -6.05
C LEU A 121 -16.07 -2.72 -4.62
N GLN A 122 -17.03 -2.33 -3.79
CA GLN A 122 -17.22 -2.86 -2.44
C GLN A 122 -18.72 -3.04 -2.13
N PRO A 123 -19.34 -4.13 -2.62
CA PRO A 123 -20.76 -4.40 -2.41
C PRO A 123 -21.16 -4.70 -0.96
N ASP A 124 -20.19 -5.05 -0.09
CA ASP A 124 -20.38 -5.29 1.34
C ASP A 124 -19.23 -4.63 2.11
N ASP A 125 -19.54 -3.78 3.09
CA ASP A 125 -18.54 -3.08 3.93
C ASP A 125 -17.66 -4.03 4.74
N LYS A 126 -18.14 -5.25 5.00
CA LYS A 126 -17.40 -6.27 5.75
C LYS A 126 -16.36 -6.99 4.89
N GLU A 127 -16.41 -6.82 3.58
CA GLU A 127 -15.50 -7.45 2.63
C GLU A 127 -14.54 -6.40 2.05
N PRO A 128 -13.29 -6.78 1.73
CA PRO A 128 -12.36 -5.87 1.11
C PRO A 128 -12.82 -5.49 -0.31
N PRO A 129 -12.56 -4.24 -0.76
CA PRO A 129 -12.86 -3.84 -2.13
C PRO A 129 -12.06 -4.66 -3.14
N PHE A 130 -12.64 -4.91 -4.30
CA PHE A 130 -11.99 -5.60 -5.42
C PHE A 130 -12.11 -4.78 -6.71
N VAL A 131 -11.27 -5.07 -7.70
CA VAL A 131 -11.42 -4.47 -9.04
C VAL A 131 -12.30 -5.38 -9.88
N GLY A 132 -13.34 -4.83 -10.50
CA GLY A 132 -14.21 -5.51 -11.45
C GLY A 132 -14.31 -4.75 -12.77
N PHE A 133 -14.68 -5.44 -13.84
CA PHE A 133 -15.01 -4.79 -15.11
C PHE A 133 -16.50 -4.46 -15.11
N CYS A 134 -16.83 -3.18 -15.21
CA CYS A 134 -18.20 -2.71 -15.38
C CYS A 134 -18.47 -2.49 -16.86
N GLU A 135 -19.52 -3.12 -17.36
CA GLU A 135 -20.10 -2.89 -18.67
C GLU A 135 -21.25 -1.87 -18.52
N GLN A 136 -21.08 -0.71 -19.14
CA GLN A 136 -21.97 0.44 -19.00
C GLN A 136 -22.73 0.81 -20.28
N GLU A 137 -22.30 0.30 -21.43
CA GLU A 137 -22.78 0.75 -22.75
C GLU A 137 -23.91 -0.15 -23.26
N THR A 138 -23.87 -1.43 -22.93
CA THR A 138 -24.85 -2.42 -23.38
C THR A 138 -25.89 -2.76 -22.30
N PHE A 139 -27.10 -3.15 -22.72
CA PHE A 139 -28.21 -3.56 -21.83
C PHE A 139 -28.54 -2.57 -20.69
N GLY A 140 -28.42 -1.27 -20.98
CA GLY A 140 -28.68 -0.18 -20.03
C GLY A 140 -27.60 0.02 -18.96
N GLY A 141 -26.46 -0.67 -19.08
CA GLY A 141 -25.32 -0.53 -18.19
C GLY A 141 -25.54 -1.04 -16.77
N GLY A 142 -24.54 -0.82 -15.93
CA GLY A 142 -24.51 -1.23 -14.53
C GLY A 142 -24.14 -2.70 -14.32
N TRP A 143 -23.59 -3.36 -15.33
CA TRP A 143 -23.30 -4.78 -15.30
C TRP A 143 -21.88 -5.07 -14.82
N LEU A 144 -21.73 -5.94 -13.82
CA LEU A 144 -20.43 -6.49 -13.45
C LEU A 144 -20.15 -7.74 -14.29
N VAL A 145 -19.10 -7.72 -15.09
CA VAL A 145 -18.65 -8.90 -15.83
C VAL A 145 -18.08 -9.93 -14.86
N ILE A 146 -18.51 -11.18 -14.97
CA ILE A 146 -18.09 -12.30 -14.11
C ILE A 146 -17.34 -13.39 -14.87
N GLN A 147 -17.53 -13.46 -16.19
CA GLN A 147 -16.83 -14.36 -17.09
C GLN A 147 -16.77 -13.70 -18.48
N HIS A 148 -15.64 -13.81 -19.17
CA HIS A 148 -15.48 -13.27 -20.53
C HIS A 148 -14.54 -14.13 -21.37
N ARG A 149 -14.98 -14.51 -22.58
CA ARG A 149 -14.27 -15.31 -23.60
C ARG A 149 -14.41 -14.64 -24.96
N PHE A 150 -13.31 -14.43 -25.68
CA PHE A 150 -13.33 -13.81 -27.01
C PHE A 150 -12.08 -14.10 -27.88
N ASP A 151 -10.96 -14.57 -27.32
CA ASP A 151 -9.71 -14.77 -28.06
C ASP A 151 -8.94 -16.06 -27.73
N GLY A 152 -9.37 -16.82 -26.71
CA GLY A 152 -8.70 -18.04 -26.27
C GLY A 152 -7.34 -17.84 -25.62
N SER A 153 -6.97 -16.59 -25.25
CA SER A 153 -5.69 -16.27 -24.61
C SER A 153 -5.50 -16.89 -23.22
N VAL A 154 -6.60 -17.31 -22.58
CA VAL A 154 -6.59 -17.92 -21.25
C VAL A 154 -7.10 -19.35 -21.33
N ASN A 155 -6.33 -20.29 -20.76
CA ASN A 155 -6.78 -21.67 -20.59
C ASN A 155 -7.86 -21.74 -19.50
N PHE A 156 -9.05 -22.28 -19.80
CA PHE A 156 -10.14 -22.49 -18.85
C PHE A 156 -10.24 -23.94 -18.34
N TYR A 157 -9.41 -24.87 -18.83
CA TYR A 157 -9.30 -26.22 -18.28
C TYR A 157 -8.45 -26.23 -17.01
N ARG A 158 -9.04 -25.73 -15.92
CA ARG A 158 -8.40 -25.45 -14.62
C ARG A 158 -8.93 -26.33 -13.50
N ASN A 159 -8.20 -26.34 -12.38
CA ASN A 159 -8.58 -27.12 -11.20
C ASN A 159 -9.61 -26.40 -10.30
N TRP A 160 -10.12 -27.09 -9.28
CA TRP A 160 -11.07 -26.55 -8.31
C TRP A 160 -10.59 -25.26 -7.64
N THR A 161 -9.34 -25.24 -7.17
CA THR A 161 -8.78 -24.09 -6.43
C THR A 161 -8.70 -22.85 -7.31
N GLU A 162 -8.31 -23.00 -8.58
CA GLU A 162 -8.28 -21.92 -9.56
C GLU A 162 -9.69 -21.38 -9.84
N TYR A 163 -10.69 -22.26 -10.06
CA TYR A 163 -12.09 -21.83 -10.25
C TYR A 163 -12.69 -21.18 -9.01
N ARG A 164 -12.30 -21.61 -7.81
CA ARG A 164 -12.69 -20.99 -6.55
C ARG A 164 -12.19 -19.56 -6.45
N ASN A 165 -10.89 -19.38 -6.70
CA ASN A 165 -10.21 -18.10 -6.47
C ASN A 165 -10.39 -17.10 -7.63
N GLY A 166 -10.63 -17.58 -8.85
CA GLY A 166 -10.65 -16.79 -10.07
C GLY A 166 -9.30 -16.78 -10.78
N PHE A 167 -9.32 -16.51 -12.08
CA PHE A 167 -8.13 -16.49 -12.94
C PHE A 167 -8.36 -15.64 -14.20
N GLY A 168 -7.28 -15.34 -14.91
CA GLY A 168 -7.31 -14.48 -16.11
C GLY A 168 -7.09 -13.00 -15.79
N LYS A 169 -7.39 -12.13 -16.75
CA LYS A 169 -7.24 -10.68 -16.61
C LYS A 169 -8.58 -10.00 -16.79
N ILE A 170 -8.93 -9.07 -15.90
CA ILE A 170 -10.24 -8.38 -15.86
C ILE A 170 -10.54 -7.64 -17.17
N ASP A 171 -9.53 -7.15 -17.87
CA ASP A 171 -9.60 -6.49 -19.18
C ASP A 171 -9.28 -7.42 -20.36
N GLY A 172 -9.24 -8.73 -20.13
CA GLY A 172 -9.11 -9.78 -21.14
C GLY A 172 -10.09 -10.91 -20.87
N GLU A 173 -9.69 -12.16 -21.17
CA GLU A 173 -10.47 -13.32 -20.73
C GLU A 173 -10.24 -13.60 -19.24
N TYR A 174 -11.33 -13.86 -18.50
CA TYR A 174 -11.23 -14.19 -17.09
C TYR A 174 -12.45 -14.89 -16.53
N TRP A 175 -12.27 -15.42 -15.32
CA TRP A 175 -13.29 -15.94 -14.43
C TRP A 175 -13.18 -15.25 -13.07
N ILE A 176 -14.29 -14.71 -12.55
CA ILE A 176 -14.29 -13.90 -11.32
C ILE A 176 -13.94 -14.70 -10.04
N GLY A 177 -14.08 -16.02 -10.07
CA GLY A 177 -13.92 -16.90 -8.92
C GLY A 177 -15.24 -17.23 -8.23
N LEU A 178 -15.47 -18.52 -7.93
CA LEU A 178 -16.72 -19.00 -7.32
C LEU A 178 -16.94 -18.43 -5.92
N GLU A 179 -15.88 -18.21 -5.14
CA GLU A 179 -16.03 -17.66 -3.79
C GLU A 179 -16.53 -16.21 -3.84
N ARG A 180 -15.98 -15.40 -4.75
CA ARG A 180 -16.46 -14.03 -4.99
C ARG A 180 -17.87 -14.06 -5.54
N LEU A 181 -18.17 -14.94 -6.50
CA LEU A 181 -19.50 -15.06 -7.10
C LEU A 181 -20.56 -15.45 -6.07
N HIS A 182 -20.23 -16.35 -5.13
CA HIS A 182 -21.12 -16.70 -4.03
C HIS A 182 -21.44 -15.48 -3.16
N LYS A 183 -20.42 -14.74 -2.72
CA LYS A 183 -20.61 -13.52 -1.90
C LYS A 183 -21.42 -12.43 -2.62
N LEU A 184 -21.25 -12.32 -3.93
CA LEU A 184 -21.98 -11.35 -4.76
C LEU A 184 -23.46 -11.72 -4.94
N THR A 185 -23.80 -13.01 -4.90
CA THR A 185 -25.17 -13.49 -5.20
C THR A 185 -25.97 -13.96 -3.99
N LYS A 186 -25.31 -14.29 -2.87
CA LYS A 186 -25.95 -14.78 -1.64
C LYS A 186 -26.95 -13.77 -1.10
N ASN A 187 -28.20 -14.21 -0.92
CA ASN A 187 -29.29 -13.45 -0.30
C ASN A 187 -29.57 -12.09 -0.97
N LYS A 188 -29.29 -11.97 -2.27
CA LYS A 188 -29.48 -10.76 -3.06
C LYS A 188 -30.32 -11.06 -4.30
N ASN A 189 -31.12 -10.09 -4.73
CA ASN A 189 -31.84 -10.17 -6.01
C ASN A 189 -30.90 -9.75 -7.14
N ILE A 190 -30.11 -10.71 -7.62
CA ILE A 190 -29.15 -10.51 -8.71
C ILE A 190 -29.73 -11.05 -10.01
N THR A 191 -29.69 -10.23 -11.06
CA THR A 191 -29.98 -10.65 -12.43
C THR A 191 -28.71 -11.17 -13.09
N LEU A 192 -28.78 -12.30 -13.79
CA LEU A 192 -27.72 -12.80 -14.67
C LEU A 192 -28.06 -12.47 -16.12
N LEU A 193 -27.08 -11.94 -16.85
CA LEU A 193 -27.11 -11.82 -18.31
C LEU A 193 -25.98 -12.65 -18.92
N VAL A 194 -26.31 -13.39 -19.97
CA VAL A 194 -25.38 -14.16 -20.80
C VAL A 194 -25.50 -13.66 -22.23
N GLU A 195 -24.36 -13.39 -22.86
CA GLU A 195 -24.27 -12.97 -24.26
C GLU A 195 -23.32 -13.89 -25.00
N ILE A 196 -23.67 -14.23 -26.25
CA ILE A 196 -22.87 -15.11 -27.08
C ILE A 196 -22.83 -14.61 -28.52
N GLU A 197 -21.78 -14.99 -29.23
CA GLU A 197 -21.70 -14.84 -30.68
C GLU A 197 -20.99 -16.06 -31.28
N ASP A 198 -21.47 -16.54 -32.42
CA ASP A 198 -20.79 -17.60 -33.19
C ASP A 198 -19.90 -17.04 -34.30
N TYR A 199 -19.14 -17.93 -34.94
CA TYR A 199 -18.24 -17.58 -36.04
C TYR A 199 -18.94 -17.09 -37.32
N ASP A 200 -20.24 -17.35 -37.46
CA ASP A 200 -21.08 -16.84 -38.56
C ASP A 200 -21.66 -15.44 -38.26
N GLY A 201 -21.36 -14.87 -37.07
CA GLY A 201 -21.84 -13.55 -36.65
C GLY A 201 -23.26 -13.55 -36.07
N ASN A 202 -23.84 -14.72 -35.76
CA ASN A 202 -25.12 -14.76 -35.08
C ASN A 202 -24.92 -14.45 -33.59
N TYR A 203 -25.53 -13.36 -33.14
CA TYR A 203 -25.51 -12.89 -31.77
C TYR A 203 -26.79 -13.28 -31.02
N GLY A 204 -26.67 -13.61 -29.73
CA GLY A 204 -27.80 -13.90 -28.86
C GLY A 204 -27.54 -13.57 -27.40
N PHE A 205 -28.62 -13.39 -26.63
CA PHE A 205 -28.55 -13.17 -25.19
C PHE A 205 -29.63 -13.94 -24.43
N SER A 206 -29.33 -14.23 -23.16
CA SER A 206 -30.20 -14.90 -22.19
C SER A 206 -30.08 -14.20 -20.84
N SER A 207 -31.22 -13.83 -20.26
CA SER A 207 -31.32 -13.14 -18.98
C SER A 207 -32.17 -13.94 -18.00
N TYR A 208 -31.77 -13.92 -16.73
CA TYR A 208 -32.46 -14.57 -15.63
C TYR A 208 -32.59 -13.57 -14.48
N ASN A 209 -33.82 -13.22 -14.08
CA ASN A 209 -34.07 -12.16 -13.08
C ASN A 209 -33.64 -12.52 -11.63
N ARG A 210 -33.22 -13.77 -11.41
CA ARG A 210 -32.56 -14.24 -10.19
C ARG A 210 -31.41 -15.15 -10.56
N PHE A 211 -30.30 -15.02 -9.87
CA PHE A 211 -29.13 -15.87 -10.02
C PHE A 211 -28.42 -15.99 -8.68
N GLN A 212 -28.35 -17.21 -8.15
CA GLN A 212 -27.71 -17.49 -6.88
C GLN A 212 -26.95 -18.81 -6.92
N ILE A 213 -25.76 -18.81 -6.32
CA ILE A 213 -24.95 -20.03 -6.13
C ILE A 213 -24.73 -20.33 -4.64
N GLY A 214 -24.55 -21.61 -4.31
CA GLY A 214 -24.19 -22.08 -2.97
C GLY A 214 -22.76 -21.70 -2.58
N ASN A 215 -22.40 -22.01 -1.33
CA ASN A 215 -21.02 -21.85 -0.85
C ASN A 215 -20.15 -23.07 -1.23
N GLU A 216 -18.88 -23.08 -0.80
CA GLU A 216 -17.96 -24.20 -1.08
C GLU A 216 -18.42 -25.54 -0.49
N THR A 217 -19.03 -25.55 0.72
CA THR A 217 -19.55 -26.77 1.34
C THR A 217 -20.72 -27.38 0.56
N GLU A 218 -21.48 -26.53 -0.12
CA GLU A 218 -22.56 -26.90 -1.05
C GLU A 218 -22.05 -27.10 -2.48
N LYS A 219 -20.73 -27.18 -2.68
CA LYS A 219 -20.07 -27.35 -3.98
C LYS A 219 -20.48 -26.28 -5.00
N TYR A 220 -20.71 -25.06 -4.53
CA TYR A 220 -21.13 -23.92 -5.32
C TYR A 220 -22.35 -24.21 -6.22
N VAL A 221 -23.27 -25.07 -5.77
CA VAL A 221 -24.49 -25.46 -6.52
C VAL A 221 -25.21 -24.25 -7.10
N LEU A 222 -25.66 -24.34 -8.36
CA LEU A 222 -26.50 -23.32 -8.98
C LEU A 222 -27.90 -23.36 -8.36
N LYS A 223 -28.11 -22.62 -7.27
CA LYS A 223 -29.29 -22.72 -6.41
C LYS A 223 -30.57 -22.27 -7.09
N THR A 224 -30.50 -21.15 -7.81
CA THR A 224 -31.69 -20.49 -8.32
C THR A 224 -31.38 -19.75 -9.60
N LEU A 225 -32.24 -19.97 -10.58
CA LEU A 225 -32.42 -19.14 -11.75
C LEU A 225 -33.85 -18.61 -11.77
N GLY A 226 -34.00 -17.30 -11.89
CA GLY A 226 -35.31 -16.65 -11.94
C GLY A 226 -36.01 -16.79 -13.28
N ASP A 227 -36.98 -15.94 -13.57
CA ASP A 227 -37.69 -15.97 -14.85
C ASP A 227 -36.75 -15.66 -16.01
N TYR A 228 -36.99 -16.34 -17.13
CA TYR A 228 -36.17 -16.23 -18.33
C TYR A 228 -36.67 -15.13 -19.26
N TYR A 229 -35.74 -14.38 -19.84
CA TYR A 229 -35.97 -13.48 -20.96
C TYR A 229 -34.76 -13.48 -21.90
N GLY A 230 -34.95 -13.51 -23.22
CA GLY A 230 -33.83 -13.41 -24.15
C GLY A 230 -34.17 -13.87 -25.56
N SER A 231 -33.22 -13.66 -26.48
CA SER A 231 -33.34 -14.08 -27.88
C SER A 231 -33.00 -15.56 -28.11
N MET A 232 -32.41 -16.21 -27.12
CA MET A 232 -32.05 -17.62 -27.16
C MET A 232 -33.13 -18.50 -26.50
N ASN A 233 -33.00 -19.82 -26.57
CA ASN A 233 -33.69 -20.69 -25.62
C ASN A 233 -32.80 -20.83 -24.37
N GLY A 234 -33.37 -20.71 -23.17
CA GLY A 234 -32.61 -20.57 -21.92
C GLY A 234 -31.87 -21.84 -21.45
N SER A 235 -30.82 -22.28 -22.16
CA SER A 235 -30.07 -23.52 -21.89
C SER A 235 -29.48 -23.62 -20.49
N MET A 236 -29.18 -22.49 -19.82
CA MET A 236 -28.72 -22.49 -18.41
C MET A 236 -29.71 -23.21 -17.47
N ARG A 237 -31.00 -23.24 -17.81
CA ARG A 237 -32.05 -23.83 -16.96
C ARG A 237 -31.77 -25.29 -16.61
N THR A 238 -31.22 -26.07 -17.55
CA THR A 238 -30.93 -27.50 -17.31
C THR A 238 -29.82 -27.71 -16.27
N HIS A 239 -29.05 -26.66 -15.99
CA HIS A 239 -27.96 -26.67 -15.02
C HIS A 239 -28.41 -26.21 -13.62
N GLU A 240 -29.66 -25.76 -13.45
CA GLU A 240 -30.22 -25.41 -12.15
C GLU A 240 -30.23 -26.62 -11.21
N GLY A 241 -29.81 -26.40 -9.97
CA GLY A 241 -29.66 -27.44 -8.95
C GLY A 241 -28.42 -28.33 -9.10
N GLN A 242 -27.57 -28.12 -10.12
CA GLN A 242 -26.34 -28.91 -10.26
C GLN A 242 -25.18 -28.28 -9.50
N MET A 243 -24.29 -29.12 -8.98
CA MET A 243 -23.06 -28.70 -8.32
C MET A 243 -22.00 -28.32 -9.36
N PHE A 244 -21.04 -27.48 -8.98
CA PHE A 244 -19.95 -27.12 -9.87
C PHE A 244 -18.96 -28.30 -9.96
N THR A 245 -18.47 -28.61 -11.15
CA THR A 245 -17.55 -29.73 -11.41
C THR A 245 -16.33 -29.22 -12.16
N THR A 246 -15.15 -29.69 -11.72
CA THR A 246 -13.85 -29.44 -12.34
C THR A 246 -13.12 -30.76 -12.58
N ARG A 247 -12.02 -30.73 -13.33
CA ARG A 247 -11.26 -31.94 -13.69
C ARG A 247 -10.77 -32.77 -12.50
N ASP A 248 -10.58 -32.14 -11.34
CA ASP A 248 -10.08 -32.73 -10.10
C ASP A 248 -11.12 -32.77 -8.96
N SER A 249 -12.35 -32.29 -9.21
CA SER A 249 -13.47 -32.41 -8.28
C SER A 249 -14.75 -32.71 -9.07
N ASP A 250 -15.11 -33.99 -9.08
CA ASP A 250 -16.32 -34.50 -9.70
C ASP A 250 -17.52 -34.36 -8.76
N ASN A 251 -18.48 -33.52 -9.12
CA ASN A 251 -19.72 -33.32 -8.36
C ASN A 251 -20.96 -33.40 -9.28
N ASP A 252 -20.80 -33.91 -10.51
CA ASP A 252 -21.92 -34.03 -11.43
C ASP A 252 -22.63 -35.39 -11.27
N LYS A 253 -23.63 -35.65 -12.13
CA LYS A 253 -24.48 -36.85 -12.06
C LYS A 253 -24.12 -37.90 -13.11
N PHE A 254 -23.08 -37.69 -13.89
CA PHE A 254 -22.60 -38.66 -14.86
C PHE A 254 -21.76 -39.74 -14.16
N ASN A 255 -21.63 -40.91 -14.80
CA ASN A 255 -20.81 -42.01 -14.27
C ASN A 255 -19.30 -41.78 -14.42
N GLY A 256 -18.91 -40.75 -15.18
CA GLY A 256 -17.55 -40.25 -15.26
C GLY A 256 -17.54 -38.74 -14.97
N ASN A 257 -16.41 -38.08 -15.18
CA ASN A 257 -16.28 -36.66 -14.86
C ASN A 257 -16.56 -35.80 -16.10
N CYS A 258 -17.68 -35.08 -16.10
CA CYS A 258 -18.03 -34.23 -17.23
C CYS A 258 -17.03 -33.11 -17.49
N ALA A 259 -16.33 -32.59 -16.48
CA ALA A 259 -15.29 -31.60 -16.70
C ALA A 259 -14.13 -32.16 -17.54
N GLN A 260 -13.79 -33.44 -17.38
CA GLN A 260 -12.76 -34.09 -18.19
C GLN A 260 -13.26 -34.37 -19.61
N GLU A 261 -14.49 -34.84 -19.75
CA GLU A 261 -15.13 -35.11 -21.05
C GLU A 261 -15.32 -33.82 -21.85
N GLU A 262 -15.74 -32.74 -21.22
CA GLU A 262 -16.04 -31.44 -21.86
C GLU A 262 -14.82 -30.51 -21.96
N GLY A 263 -13.73 -30.82 -21.24
CA GLY A 263 -12.49 -30.02 -21.26
C GLY A 263 -12.66 -28.62 -20.63
N GLY A 264 -13.57 -28.49 -19.66
CA GLY A 264 -13.93 -27.22 -19.02
C GLY A 264 -14.36 -27.43 -17.57
N ALA A 265 -15.06 -26.45 -16.99
CA ALA A 265 -15.69 -26.59 -15.68
C ALA A 265 -17.02 -25.86 -15.63
N TRP A 266 -18.04 -26.51 -15.08
CA TRP A 266 -19.39 -25.98 -15.11
C TRP A 266 -20.30 -26.65 -14.07
N TRP A 267 -21.52 -26.14 -13.96
CA TRP A 267 -22.63 -26.80 -13.27
C TRP A 267 -23.19 -27.94 -14.11
N TYR A 268 -22.40 -28.97 -14.38
CA TYR A 268 -22.77 -30.03 -15.31
C TYR A 268 -23.97 -30.87 -14.81
N ALA A 269 -24.90 -31.17 -15.71
CA ALA A 269 -26.09 -31.99 -15.48
C ALA A 269 -25.94 -33.45 -15.99
N GLY A 270 -24.71 -33.84 -16.33
CA GLY A 270 -24.35 -35.13 -16.89
C GLY A 270 -24.48 -35.26 -18.42
N CYS A 271 -23.80 -34.47 -19.25
CA CYS A 271 -22.94 -33.32 -18.91
C CYS A 271 -23.69 -31.99 -19.02
N GLY A 272 -24.57 -31.81 -20.01
CA GLY A 272 -25.51 -30.70 -20.03
C GLY A 272 -25.73 -30.14 -21.43
N THR A 273 -26.25 -28.91 -21.47
CA THR A 273 -26.63 -28.24 -22.73
C THR A 273 -25.75 -27.03 -23.04
N THR A 274 -24.75 -26.75 -22.21
CA THR A 274 -23.82 -25.62 -22.36
C THR A 274 -22.46 -25.99 -21.80
N ASN A 275 -21.40 -25.48 -22.44
CA ASN A 275 -20.02 -25.59 -21.95
C ASN A 275 -19.26 -24.27 -22.20
N PRO A 276 -19.60 -23.18 -21.50
CA PRO A 276 -18.99 -21.87 -21.75
C PRO A 276 -17.51 -21.76 -21.33
N ASN A 277 -17.05 -22.71 -20.53
CA ASN A 277 -15.70 -22.80 -20.01
C ASN A 277 -14.89 -23.91 -20.70
N GLY A 278 -15.37 -24.42 -21.83
CA GLY A 278 -14.65 -25.39 -22.65
C GLY A 278 -13.45 -24.78 -23.39
N PRO A 279 -12.75 -25.61 -24.19
CA PRO A 279 -11.67 -25.16 -25.05
C PRO A 279 -12.16 -24.10 -26.04
N PHE A 280 -11.42 -22.99 -26.17
CA PHE A 280 -11.83 -21.88 -27.04
C PHE A 280 -11.69 -22.22 -28.53
N HIS A 281 -10.59 -22.87 -28.91
CA HIS A 281 -10.39 -23.39 -30.26
C HIS A 281 -10.65 -24.89 -30.27
N LYS A 282 -11.63 -25.33 -31.04
CA LYS A 282 -11.85 -26.74 -31.31
C LYS A 282 -10.64 -27.33 -32.06
N GLN A 283 -10.00 -28.34 -31.48
CA GLN A 283 -8.95 -29.09 -32.19
C GLN A 283 -9.57 -29.98 -33.27
N GLU A 284 -8.83 -30.21 -34.36
CA GLU A 284 -9.28 -31.08 -35.45
C GLU A 284 -9.63 -32.48 -34.93
N GLY A 285 -10.79 -33.00 -35.31
CA GLY A 285 -11.31 -34.29 -34.84
C GLY A 285 -11.80 -34.33 -33.38
N GLN A 286 -11.68 -33.25 -32.62
CA GLN A 286 -12.21 -33.15 -31.25
C GLN A 286 -13.58 -32.49 -31.24
N TRP A 287 -14.44 -32.82 -30.27
CA TRP A 287 -15.78 -32.23 -30.15
C TRP A 287 -15.87 -31.14 -29.07
N LYS A 288 -14.92 -31.14 -28.12
CA LYS A 288 -14.84 -30.18 -27.00
C LYS A 288 -14.62 -28.76 -27.53
N LYS A 289 -15.50 -27.84 -27.11
CA LYS A 289 -15.51 -26.45 -27.55
C LYS A 289 -16.39 -25.61 -26.63
N ILE A 290 -16.37 -24.29 -26.79
CA ILE A 290 -17.38 -23.41 -26.21
C ILE A 290 -18.67 -23.55 -27.02
N TYR A 291 -19.77 -23.97 -26.38
CA TYR A 291 -21.07 -24.09 -27.03
C TYR A 291 -22.25 -23.74 -26.12
N TRP A 292 -23.34 -23.36 -26.77
CA TRP A 292 -24.66 -23.15 -26.15
C TRP A 292 -25.71 -23.87 -27.00
N TYR A 293 -26.30 -24.96 -26.52
CA TYR A 293 -27.06 -25.87 -27.38
C TYR A 293 -28.31 -25.22 -28.00
N ALA A 294 -28.99 -24.35 -27.26
CA ALA A 294 -30.09 -23.57 -27.78
C ALA A 294 -29.71 -22.64 -28.96
N HIS A 295 -28.42 -22.33 -29.09
CA HIS A 295 -27.89 -21.56 -30.21
C HIS A 295 -27.41 -22.51 -31.31
N LYS A 296 -28.23 -22.64 -32.36
CA LYS A 296 -27.93 -23.44 -33.57
C LYS A 296 -27.46 -24.88 -33.28
N LYS A 297 -28.01 -25.54 -32.24
CA LYS A 297 -27.65 -26.90 -31.81
C LYS A 297 -26.17 -27.04 -31.36
N GLY A 298 -25.64 -26.01 -30.70
CA GLY A 298 -24.30 -26.07 -30.12
C GLY A 298 -23.19 -25.89 -31.16
N VAL A 299 -23.36 -24.90 -32.04
CA VAL A 299 -22.24 -24.39 -32.84
C VAL A 299 -21.14 -23.84 -31.93
N GLU A 300 -19.93 -23.79 -32.47
CA GLU A 300 -18.79 -23.21 -31.76
C GLU A 300 -18.99 -21.70 -31.59
N LEU A 301 -18.77 -21.20 -30.38
CA LEU A 301 -18.88 -19.79 -30.08
C LEU A 301 -17.53 -19.09 -30.24
N LYS A 302 -17.53 -17.91 -30.86
CA LYS A 302 -16.36 -17.00 -30.91
C LYS A 302 -16.33 -16.03 -29.74
N PHE A 303 -17.48 -15.81 -29.10
CA PHE A 303 -17.63 -14.88 -28.00
C PHE A 303 -18.61 -15.46 -26.97
N PHE A 304 -18.27 -15.30 -25.70
CA PHE A 304 -19.16 -15.62 -24.60
C PHE A 304 -18.87 -14.68 -23.42
N ARG A 305 -19.90 -14.08 -22.84
CA ARG A 305 -19.78 -13.20 -21.68
C ARG A 305 -20.92 -13.44 -20.70
N MET A 306 -20.59 -13.47 -19.41
CA MET A 306 -21.58 -13.47 -18.33
C MET A 306 -21.39 -12.24 -17.46
N MET A 307 -22.51 -11.62 -17.09
CA MET A 307 -22.53 -10.43 -16.26
C MET A 307 -23.68 -10.48 -15.26
N ILE A 308 -23.52 -9.78 -14.14
CA ILE A 308 -24.55 -9.68 -13.10
C ILE A 308 -24.87 -8.23 -12.74
N ARG A 309 -26.11 -7.98 -12.33
CA ARG A 309 -26.59 -6.68 -11.86
C ARG A 309 -27.62 -6.84 -10.75
#